data_AF-A0A552LNE9-F1
#
_entry.id   AF-A0A552LNE9-F1
#
_cell.length_a   1.000
_cell.length_b   1.000
_cell.length_c   1.000
_cell.angle_alpha   90.00
_cell.angle_beta   90.00
_cell.angle_gamma   90.00
#
_symmetry.space_group_name_H-M   'P 1'
#
loop_
_entity.id
_entity.type
_entity.pdbx_description
1 polymer ?
#
loop_
_entity_poly.entity_id
_entity_poly.type
_entity_poly.pdbx_seq_one_letter_code
_entity_poly.pdbx_strand_id
1 'polypeptide(L)' 'MQKGENPIADLNWRFEWLWLVGFVHPPSGKTYWWIVTKLNLEVFRRILADFAEHFRLGAQRRLVLALLFLPVNS' A
#
# COMPACT_ATOMS: atom_id res chain seq x y z
N MET A 1 -13.78 52.85 -4.58
CA MET A 1 -13.04 51.66 -5.02
C MET A 1 -13.47 50.50 -4.13
N GLN A 2 -14.29 49.58 -4.64
CA GLN A 2 -14.72 48.42 -3.86
C GLN A 2 -13.55 47.43 -3.77
N LYS A 3 -13.12 47.17 -2.55
CA LYS A 3 -12.06 46.22 -2.21
C LYS A 3 -12.64 44.84 -2.51
N GLY A 4 -12.07 44.13 -3.49
CA GLY A 4 -12.47 42.74 -3.76
C GLY A 4 -12.21 41.90 -2.53
N GLU A 5 -13.26 41.44 -1.87
CA GLU A 5 -13.15 40.46 -0.80
C GLU A 5 -12.80 39.13 -1.44
N ASN A 6 -11.62 38.60 -1.10
CA ASN A 6 -11.19 37.29 -1.56
C ASN A 6 -12.05 36.25 -0.83
N PRO A 7 -12.89 35.45 -1.52
CA PRO A 7 -13.64 34.40 -0.86
C PRO A 7 -12.64 33.33 -0.42
N ILE A 8 -12.37 33.28 0.90
CA ILE A 8 -11.65 32.16 1.50
C ILE A 8 -12.63 31.00 1.52
N ALA A 9 -12.54 30.12 0.54
CA ALA A 9 -13.28 28.87 0.57
C ALA A 9 -12.77 28.03 1.75
N ASP A 10 -13.67 27.59 2.64
CA ASP A 10 -13.38 26.56 3.64
C ASP A 10 -13.10 25.25 2.90
N LEU A 11 -11.85 25.09 2.49
CA LEU A 11 -11.41 23.94 1.71
C LEU A 11 -11.27 22.76 2.66
N ASN A 12 -12.33 21.95 2.73
CA ASN A 12 -12.42 20.77 3.58
C ASN A 12 -11.54 19.66 2.98
N TRP A 13 -10.22 19.73 3.18
CA TRP A 13 -9.23 18.78 2.66
C TRP A 13 -9.37 17.41 3.33
N ARG A 14 -10.30 16.58 2.87
CA ARG A 14 -10.41 15.18 3.31
C ARG A 14 -9.70 14.23 2.33
N PHE A 15 -8.48 14.58 1.94
CA PHE A 15 -7.64 13.70 1.13
C PHE A 15 -6.92 12.72 2.06
N GLU A 16 -7.40 11.49 2.08
CA GLU A 16 -6.66 10.38 2.69
C GLU A 16 -5.74 9.74 1.66
N TRP A 17 -4.48 9.53 2.04
CA TRP A 17 -3.52 8.86 1.19
C TRP A 17 -3.85 7.37 1.10
N LEU A 18 -4.03 6.89 -0.13
CA LEU A 18 -4.16 5.46 -0.41
C LEU A 18 -2.81 4.87 -0.78
N TRP A 19 -2.51 3.72 -0.21
CA TRP A 19 -1.30 2.96 -0.44
C TRP A 19 -1.62 1.75 -1.30
N LEU A 20 -0.88 1.57 -2.39
CA LEU A 20 -0.88 0.35 -3.19
C LEU A 20 0.26 -0.56 -2.69
N VAL A 21 -0.10 -1.69 -2.12
CA VAL A 21 0.86 -2.71 -1.66
C VAL A 21 0.80 -3.86 -2.66
N GLY A 22 1.95 -4.33 -3.16
CA GLY A 22 1.97 -5.42 -4.13
C GLY A 22 3.16 -6.36 -3.97
N PHE A 23 2.91 -7.64 -4.22
CA PHE A 23 3.91 -8.69 -4.37
C PHE A 23 3.99 -9.11 -5.84
N VAL A 24 5.21 -9.17 -6.36
CA VAL A 24 5.49 -9.54 -7.76
C VAL A 24 6.21 -10.87 -7.78
N HIS A 25 5.83 -11.78 -8.68
CA HIS A 25 6.60 -12.97 -9.01
C HIS A 25 7.53 -12.65 -10.19
N PRO A 26 8.81 -12.30 -9.95
CA PRO A 26 9.67 -11.65 -10.95
C PRO A 26 9.83 -12.45 -12.26
N PRO A 27 10.00 -13.78 -12.24
CA PRO A 27 10.15 -14.54 -13.47
C PRO A 27 8.92 -14.51 -14.39
N SER A 28 7.72 -14.34 -13.84
CA SER A 28 6.46 -14.39 -14.62
C SER A 28 5.77 -13.04 -14.80
N GLY A 29 6.20 -12.01 -14.07
CA GLY A 29 5.53 -10.71 -14.03
C GLY A 29 4.15 -10.69 -13.37
N LYS A 30 3.67 -11.82 -12.81
CA LYS A 30 2.39 -11.87 -12.08
C LYS A 30 2.47 -11.03 -10.81
N THR A 31 1.47 -10.19 -10.57
CA THR A 31 1.40 -9.27 -9.43
C THR A 31 0.11 -9.49 -8.65
N TYR A 32 0.22 -9.50 -7.32
CA TYR A 32 -0.88 -9.51 -6.38
C TYR A 32 -0.82 -8.27 -5.52
N TRP A 33 -1.92 -7.55 -5.36
CA TRP A 33 -1.90 -6.23 -4.75
C TRP A 33 -3.18 -5.88 -3.99
N TRP A 34 -3.05 -4.92 -3.07
CA TRP A 34 -4.11 -4.37 -2.24
C TRP A 34 -4.03 -2.85 -2.20
N ILE A 35 -5.19 -2.20 -2.08
CA ILE A 35 -5.28 -0.77 -1.77
C ILE A 35 -5.68 -0.63 -0.31
N VAL A 36 -4.90 0.11 0.47
CA VAL A 36 -5.14 0.33 1.90
C VAL A 36 -5.01 1.80 2.26
N THR A 37 -5.81 2.27 3.21
CA THR A 37 -5.75 3.66 3.71
C THR A 37 -4.58 3.91 4.67
N LYS A 38 -3.98 2.83 5.20
CA LYS A 38 -2.81 2.88 6.07
C LYS A 38 -1.96 1.63 5.91
N LEU A 39 -0.64 1.79 5.93
CA LEU A 39 0.32 0.68 5.94
C LEU A 39 1.02 0.63 7.29
N ASN A 40 0.50 -0.20 8.19
CA ASN A 40 1.09 -0.47 9.50
C ASN A 40 1.26 -1.99 9.69
N LEU A 41 1.89 -2.41 10.79
CA LEU A 41 2.17 -3.82 11.04
C LEU A 41 0.90 -4.69 11.08
N GLU A 42 -0.22 -4.17 11.60
CA GLU A 42 -1.48 -4.92 11.65
C GLU A 42 -2.05 -5.15 10.25
N VAL A 43 -2.14 -4.09 9.43
CA VAL A 43 -2.61 -4.19 8.04
C VAL A 43 -1.69 -5.08 7.23
N PHE A 44 -0.38 -4.96 7.42
CA PHE A 44 0.60 -5.80 6.72
C PHE A 44 0.47 -7.28 7.09
N ARG A 45 0.24 -7.61 8.37
CA ARG A 45 -0.04 -9.01 8.80
C ARG A 45 -1.30 -9.56 8.14
N ARG A 46 -2.36 -8.76 8.01
CA ARG A 46 -3.60 -9.16 7.32
C ARG A 46 -3.34 -9.43 5.83
N ILE A 47 -2.60 -8.55 5.16
CA ILE A 47 -2.19 -8.73 3.76
C ILE A 47 -1.41 -10.05 3.58
N LEU A 48 -0.46 -10.35 4.48
CA LEU A 48 0.30 -11.59 4.42
C LEU A 48 -0.57 -12.84 4.65
N ALA A 49 -1.53 -12.77 5.57
CA ALA A 49 -2.47 -13.87 5.82
C ALA A 49 -3.36 -14.14 4.61
N ASP A 50 -3.96 -13.09 4.05
CA ASP A 50 -4.79 -13.16 2.83
C ASP A 50 -4.00 -13.72 1.65
N PHE A 51 -2.78 -13.23 1.45
CA PHE A 51 -1.88 -13.75 0.42
C PHE A 51 -1.53 -15.24 0.64
N ALA A 52 -1.23 -15.65 1.88
CA ALA A 52 -0.93 -17.03 2.19
C ALA A 52 -2.13 -17.95 1.92
N GLU A 53 -3.34 -17.51 2.27
CA GLU A 53 -4.57 -18.24 1.98
C GLU A 53 -4.81 -18.37 0.48
N HIS A 54 -4.70 -17.26 -0.26
CA HIS A 54 -4.90 -17.23 -1.73
C HIS A 54 -4.01 -18.21 -2.47
N PHE A 55 -2.73 -18.29 -2.08
CA PHE A 55 -1.76 -19.22 -2.67
C PHE A 55 -1.72 -20.61 -2.00
N ARG A 56 -2.58 -20.84 -0.99
CA ARG A 56 -2.61 -22.06 -0.18
C ARG A 56 -1.23 -22.41 0.36
N LEU A 57 -0.53 -21.39 0.85
CA LEU A 57 0.76 -21.54 1.50
C LEU A 57 0.58 -22.27 2.83
N GLY A 58 1.56 -23.08 3.18
CA GLY A 58 1.52 -23.93 4.37
C GLY A 58 2.84 -24.68 4.52
N ALA A 59 2.90 -25.65 5.44
CA ALA A 59 4.14 -26.37 5.73
C ALA A 59 4.80 -27.00 4.48
N GLN A 60 3.99 -27.39 3.49
CA GLN A 60 4.43 -28.03 2.25
C GLN A 60 4.58 -27.07 1.05
N ARG A 61 4.13 -25.82 1.16
CA ARG A 61 4.19 -24.81 0.10
C ARG A 61 4.66 -23.49 0.70
N ARG A 62 5.95 -23.21 0.53
CA ARG A 62 6.62 -22.01 1.06
C ARG A 62 6.92 -21.05 -0.09
N LEU A 63 6.72 -19.75 0.17
CA LEU A 63 7.15 -18.67 -0.72
C LEU A 63 8.20 -17.83 0.01
N VAL A 64 9.26 -17.43 -0.71
CA VAL A 64 10.23 -16.45 -0.22
C VAL A 64 9.82 -15.08 -0.72
N LEU A 65 9.52 -14.17 0.20
CA LEU A 65 9.29 -12.76 -0.10
C LEU A 65 10.63 -12.02 0.03
N ALA A 66 11.14 -11.52 -1.09
CA ALA A 66 12.30 -10.64 -1.09
C ALA A 66 11.84 -9.21 -0.81
N LEU A 67 12.21 -8.66 0.35
CA LEU A 67 11.97 -7.26 0.67
C LEU A 67 13.10 -6.42 0.06
N LEU A 68 12.79 -5.61 -0.96
CA LEU A 68 13.76 -4.67 -1.51
C LEU A 68 13.89 -3.48 -0.54
N PHE A 69 14.91 -3.50 0.30
CA PHE A 69 15.29 -2.32 1.06
C PHE A 69 16.07 -1.39 0.14
N LEU A 70 15.42 -0.30 -0.30
CA LEU A 70 16.14 0.76 -1.00
C LEU A 70 16.97 1.53 0.03
N PRO A 71 18.30 1.69 -0.16
CA PRO A 71 19.08 2.53 0.72
C PRO A 71 18.54 3.96 0.64
N VAL A 72 18.08 4.49 1.77
CA VAL A 72 17.85 5.92 1.92
C VAL A 72 19.23 6.56 1.94
N ASN A 73 19.64 7.15 0.80
CA ASN A 73 20.81 8.02 0.78
C ASN A 73 20.55 9.17 1.77
N SER A 74 21.42 9.27 2.77
CA SER A 74 21.48 10.38 3.73
C SER A 74 22.40 11.48 3.21
#